data_AF-A0A8T4SJT3-F1
#
_entry.id   AF-A0A8T4SJT3-F1
#
_cell.length_a   1.000
_cell.length_b   1.000
_cell.length_c   1.000
_cell.angle_alpha   90.00
_cell.angle_beta   90.00
_cell.angle_gamma   90.00
#
_symmetry.space_group_name_H-M   'P 1'
#
loop_
_entity.id
_entity.type
_entity.pdbx_description
1 polymer ?
#
loop_
_entity_poly.entity_id
_entity_poly.type
_entity_poly.pdbx_seq_one_letter_code
_entity_poly.pdbx_strand_id
1 'polypeptide(L)'
;MIWQDMVMTGAQLIFAVSVIPQIVYGFKEKKGFIRLATSIPMFIAICALTFSLFTLSLVFSAMTTTLTGMLWLILIVQRLTYEKP
;
A
#
# COMPACT_ATOMS: atom_id res chain seq x y z
N MET A 1 20.50 6.97 8.12
CA MET A 1 21.43 5.81 8.01
C MET A 1 21.21 5.16 6.65
N ILE A 2 22.17 5.25 5.72
CA ILE A 2 21.99 4.78 4.33
C ILE A 2 21.57 3.31 4.26
N TRP A 3 22.14 2.46 5.11
CA TRP A 3 21.84 1.01 5.10
C TRP A 3 20.40 0.70 5.55
N GLN A 4 19.87 1.42 6.54
CA GLN A 4 18.49 1.25 7.01
C GLN A 4 17.50 1.63 5.91
N ASP A 5 17.76 2.72 5.21
CA ASP A 5 16.93 3.19 4.11
C ASP A 5 16.90 2.17 2.97
N MET A 6 18.06 1.57 2.61
CA MET A 6 18.13 0.53 1.59
C MET A 6 17.35 -0.73 1.96
N VAL A 7 17.48 -1.22 3.21
CA VAL A 7 16.77 -2.42 3.67
C VAL A 7 15.26 -2.18 3.72
N MET A 8 14.83 -1.04 4.28
CA MET A 8 13.42 -0.68 4.36
C MET A 8 12.82 -0.49 2.96
N THR A 9 13.53 0.19 2.06
CA THR A 9 13.13 0.34 0.65
C THR A 9 12.94 -1.02 -0.03
N GLY A 10 13.89 -1.95 0.15
CA GLY A 10 13.80 -3.31 -0.38
C GLY A 10 12.57 -4.06 0.12
N ALA A 11 12.30 -4.00 1.43
CA ALA A 11 11.12 -4.61 2.02
C ALA A 11 9.82 -3.99 1.49
N GLN A 12 9.77 -2.65 1.37
CA GLN A 12 8.60 -1.94 0.88
C GLN A 12 8.29 -2.24 -0.59
N LEU A 13 9.33 -2.40 -1.43
CA LEU A 13 9.13 -2.83 -2.82
C LEU A 13 8.53 -4.24 -2.90
N ILE A 14 9.00 -5.17 -2.06
CA ILE A 14 8.42 -6.53 -2.01
C ILE A 14 6.94 -6.47 -1.60
N PHE A 15 6.61 -5.66 -0.59
CA PHE A 15 5.21 -5.46 -0.18
C PHE A 15 4.37 -4.77 -1.25
N ALA A 16 4.92 -3.78 -1.96
CA ALA A 16 4.21 -3.15 -3.07
C ALA A 16 3.89 -4.17 -4.18
N VAL A 17 4.91 -4.93 -4.62
CA VAL A 17 4.75 -5.94 -5.67
C VAL A 17 3.78 -7.04 -5.26
N SER A 18 3.75 -7.46 -3.99
CA SER A 18 2.83 -8.50 -3.52
C SER A 18 1.35 -8.10 -3.53
N VAL A 19 1.06 -6.80 -3.49
CA VAL A 19 -0.32 -6.27 -3.58
C VAL A 19 -0.83 -6.25 -5.03
N ILE A 20 0.07 -6.11 -6.01
CA ILE A 20 -0.30 -5.99 -7.44
C ILE A 20 -1.18 -7.15 -7.93
N PRO A 21 -0.87 -8.44 -7.68
CA PRO A 21 -1.72 -9.55 -8.10
C PRO A 21 -3.15 -9.46 -7.56
N GLN A 22 -3.32 -8.98 -6.32
CA GLN A 22 -4.65 -8.81 -5.73
C GLN A 22 -5.46 -7.74 -6.46
N ILE A 23 -4.81 -6.61 -6.78
CA ILE A 23 -5.43 -5.54 -7.56
C ILE A 23 -5.84 -6.06 -8.93
N VAL A 24 -4.92 -6.70 -9.67
CA VAL A 24 -5.17 -7.23 -11.02
C VAL A 24 -6.30 -8.25 -11.01
N TYR A 25 -6.27 -9.20 -10.08
CA TYR A 25 -7.30 -10.22 -9.95
C TYR A 25 -8.66 -9.63 -9.56
N GLY A 26 -8.69 -8.66 -8.64
CA GLY A 26 -9.90 -7.94 -8.26
C GLY A 26 -10.57 -7.19 -9.43
N PHE A 27 -9.77 -6.58 -10.32
CA PHE A 27 -10.28 -5.89 -11.50
C PHE A 27 -10.79 -6.88 -12.54
N LYS A 28 -10.07 -7.99 -12.76
CA LYS A 28 -10.47 -9.05 -13.69
C LYS A 28 -11.80 -9.68 -13.30
N GLU A 29 -11.96 -10.01 -12.03
CA GLU A 29 -13.18 -10.64 -11.50
C GLU A 29 -14.29 -9.64 -11.15
N LYS A 30 -14.03 -8.34 -11.30
CA LYS A 30 -14.92 -7.24 -10.87
C LYS A 30 -15.43 -7.44 -9.44
N LYS A 31 -14.50 -7.74 -8.52
CA LYS A 31 -14.76 -7.99 -7.11
C LYS A 31 -13.70 -7.32 -6.25
N GLY A 32 -14.13 -6.62 -5.21
CA GLY A 32 -13.23 -6.16 -4.15
C GLY A 32 -12.99 -7.28 -3.13
N PHE A 33 -11.97 -8.11 -3.33
CA PHE A 33 -11.69 -9.24 -2.43
C PHE A 33 -11.33 -8.80 -1.01
N ILE A 34 -10.67 -7.65 -0.87
CA ILE A 34 -10.27 -7.11 0.42
C ILE A 34 -11.40 -6.27 1.00
N ARG A 35 -11.76 -6.55 2.25
CA ARG A 35 -12.79 -5.82 2.99
C ARG A 35 -12.32 -4.40 3.32
N LEU A 36 -13.25 -3.45 3.38
CA LEU A 36 -12.96 -2.07 3.81
C LEU A 36 -12.38 -2.00 5.23
N ALA A 37 -12.86 -2.87 6.12
CA ALA A 37 -12.34 -3.00 7.48
C ALA A 37 -10.84 -3.40 7.54
N THR A 38 -10.29 -3.98 6.48
CA THR A 38 -8.86 -4.31 6.37
C THR A 38 -8.10 -3.24 5.61
N SER A 39 -8.65 -2.78 4.48
CA SER A 39 -7.94 -1.86 3.58
C SER A 39 -7.86 -0.42 4.09
N ILE A 40 -8.91 0.09 4.77
CA ILE A 40 -8.92 1.46 5.30
C ILE A 40 -7.89 1.63 6.44
N PRO A 41 -7.87 0.79 7.49
CA PRO A 41 -6.87 0.93 8.56
C PRO A 41 -5.45 0.75 8.03
N MET A 42 -5.24 -0.16 7.07
CA MET A 42 -3.93 -0.37 6.47
C MET A 42 -3.45 0.85 5.69
N PHE A 43 -4.32 1.49 4.90
CA PHE A 43 -3.98 2.73 4.20
C PHE A 43 -3.59 3.85 5.19
N ILE A 44 -4.37 4.03 6.26
CA ILE A 44 -4.07 5.03 7.31
C ILE A 44 -2.73 4.74 7.98
N ALA A 45 -2.48 3.47 8.33
CA ALA A 45 -1.22 3.05 8.93
C ALA A 45 -0.02 3.32 8.01
N ILE A 46 -0.16 3.06 6.71
CA ILE A 46 0.89 3.34 5.72
C ILE A 46 1.13 4.84 5.57
N CYS A 47 0.09 5.68 5.62
CA CYS A 47 0.25 7.14 5.63
C CYS A 47 1.02 7.63 6.86
N ALA A 48 0.67 7.14 8.05
CA ALA A 48 1.39 7.45 9.29
C ALA A 48 2.85 6.98 9.25
N LEU A 49 3.09 5.78 8.69
CA LEU A 49 4.43 5.22 8.53
C LEU A 49 5.26 6.03 7.52
N THR A 50 4.65 6.46 6.41
CA THR A 50 5.30 7.35 5.43
C THR A 50 5.74 8.66 6.08
N PHE A 51 4.84 9.30 6.84
CA PHE A 51 5.16 10.53 7.55
C PHE A 51 6.31 10.32 8.54
N SER A 52 6.30 9.20 9.27
CA SER A 52 7.37 8.86 10.22
C SER A 52 8.71 8.63 9.50
N LEU A 53 8.74 7.89 8.39
CA LEU A 53 9.97 7.68 7.62
C LEU A 53 10.51 8.98 7.04
N PHE A 54 9.61 9.87 6.60
CA PHE A 54 9.97 11.19 6.10
C PHE A 54 10.61 12.06 7.19
N THR A 55 10.03 12.10 8.41
CA THR A 55 10.63 12.85 9.53
C THR A 55 11.97 12.27 9.98
N LEU A 56 12.20 10.96 9.78
CA LEU A 56 13.50 10.30 10.00
C LEU A 56 14.51 10.53 8.85
N SER A 57 14.17 11.31 7.82
CA SER A 57 15.00 11.54 6.62
C SER A 57 15.35 10.26 5.84
N LEU A 58 14.51 9.23 5.93
CA LEU A 58 14.61 7.98 5.16
C LEU A 58 13.82 8.14 3.85
N VAL A 59 14.34 8.98 2.96
CA VAL A 59 13.59 9.51 1.80
C VAL A 59 13.21 8.39 0.82
N PHE A 60 14.10 7.44 0.54
CA PHE A 60 13.80 6.34 -0.39
C PHE A 60 12.72 5.40 0.14
N SER A 61 12.80 5.09 1.43
CA SER A 61 11.79 4.29 2.12
C SER A 61 10.46 5.02 2.15
N ALA A 62 10.43 6.32 2.47
CA ALA A 62 9.20 7.10 2.46
C ALA A 62 8.54 7.11 1.06
N MET A 63 9.32 7.27 -0.01
CA MET A 63 8.79 7.22 -1.38
C MET A 63 8.19 5.84 -1.71
N THR A 64 8.90 4.75 -1.42
CA THR A 64 8.40 3.40 -1.71
C THR A 64 7.21 3.01 -0.83
N THR A 65 7.20 3.42 0.44
CA THR A 65 6.02 3.27 1.32
C THR A 65 4.82 4.06 0.79
N THR A 66 5.03 5.25 0.22
CA THR A 66 3.96 6.03 -0.42
C THR A 66 3.35 5.27 -1.59
N LEU A 67 4.18 4.63 -2.42
CA LEU A 67 3.71 3.78 -3.52
C LEU A 67 2.86 2.63 -2.99
N THR A 68 3.29 1.95 -1.93
CA THR A 68 2.49 0.91 -1.26
C THR A 68 1.15 1.48 -0.78
N GLY A 69 1.14 2.68 -0.21
CA GLY A 69 -0.09 3.37 0.20
C GLY A 69 -1.05 3.61 -0.96
N MET A 70 -0.54 4.05 -2.11
CA MET A 70 -1.35 4.22 -3.33
C MET A 70 -1.98 2.90 -3.81
N LEU A 71 -1.25 1.78 -3.71
CA LEU A 71 -1.80 0.46 -4.05
C LEU A 71 -2.95 0.04 -3.11
N TRP A 72 -2.80 0.31 -1.81
CA TRP A 72 -3.89 0.07 -0.85
C TRP A 72 -5.09 0.99 -1.09
N LEU A 73 -4.87 2.23 -1.49
CA LEU A 73 -5.94 3.13 -1.91
C LEU A 73 -6.70 2.58 -3.12
N ILE A 74 -5.98 2.02 -4.11
CA ILE A 74 -6.60 1.35 -5.26
C ILE A 74 -7.49 0.18 -4.81
N LEU A 75 -7.07 -0.62 -3.83
CA LEU A 75 -7.90 -1.70 -3.27
C LEU A 75 -9.18 -1.17 -2.60
N ILE A 76 -9.11 -0.04 -1.88
CA ILE A 76 -10.30 0.62 -1.30
C ILE A 76 -11.25 1.04 -2.42
N VAL A 77 -10.74 1.74 -3.44
CA VAL A 77 -11.54 2.19 -4.60
C VAL A 77 -12.15 1.00 -5.34
N GLN A 78 -11.37 -0.06 -5.56
CA GLN A 78 -11.82 -1.30 -6.18
C GLN A 78 -12.97 -1.93 -5.39
N ARG A 79 -12.88 -1.97 -4.06
CA ARG A 79 -13.96 -2.47 -3.20
C ARG A 79 -15.20 -1.59 -3.33
N LEU A 80 -15.08 -0.28 -3.19
CA LEU A 80 -16.22 0.65 -3.31
C LEU A 80 -16.90 0.61 -4.69
N THR A 81 -16.15 0.31 -5.75
CA THR A 81 -16.68 0.24 -7.12
C THR A 81 -17.40 -1.09 -7.41
N TYR A 82 -16.89 -2.19 -6.86
CA TYR A 82 -17.38 -3.54 -7.15
C TYR A 82 -18.23 -4.16 -6.04
N GLU A 83 -18.37 -3.49 -4.90
CA GLU A 83 -19.32 -3.83 -3.86
C GLU A 83 -20.73 -3.55 -4.38
N LYS A 84 -21.30 -4.56 -5.04
CA LYS A 84 -22.74 -4.61 -5.29
C LYS A 84 -23.45 -4.88 -3.94
N PRO A 85 -24.61 -4.25 -3.70
CA PRO A 85 -25.44 -4.55 -2.54
C PRO A 85 -25.85 -6.02 -2.47
#